data_AF-A0A9D9CD25-F1
#
_entry.id   AF-A0A9D9CD25-F1
#
_cell.length_a   1.000
_cell.length_b   1.000
_cell.length_c   1.000
_cell.angle_alpha   90.00
_cell.angle_beta   90.00
_cell.angle_gamma   90.00
#
_symmetry.space_group_name_H-M   'P 1'
#
loop_
_entity.id
_entity.type
_entity.pdbx_description
1 polymer ?
#
loop_
_entity_poly.entity_id
_entity_poly.type
_entity_poly.pdbx_seq_one_letter_code
_entity_poly.pdbx_strand_id
1 'polypeptide(L)'
;MARKLDAERIEQARHKSESTNNRREEEKQRIQETIAQNRRGERKGRVIMPERKEYAFQEAPKVRVAAYCRVSTAEEAQVGSFEMQVQHFQSVIDNNPNYELVKIYTDEGISGTSVDKRKGFREMIEDAVAGKIDLILTKSISRFGRNIVDILTTLRMLSDLNPPVAVNFESEGINTSDGRNKLVISILSALAELESQQKSIAIKEGIRYRMQEGLYKFSVKNTIGYYRDYSGRLKIEPAEAEIVHYIFDSFIEGASPQQIANSLTKQGIRSPMGMEHWRSATIRGILRNEKYCGDVLYQKTYSKDYLSHKTVKNRDVLPQWYWENNHPAIIKREQWNKAQELLNAGRFRCGRQPIRAMPKKFTVAKVKSGALCGYFLLDMSWTKEEHNQFIQIIKSINELDNNQEERN
;
A
#
# COMPACT_ATOMS: atom_id res chain seq x y z
N MET A 1 16.89 26.93 -61.21
CA MET A 1 16.61 27.97 -60.20
C MET A 1 15.73 27.35 -59.12
N ALA A 2 16.18 27.27 -57.88
CA ALA A 2 15.35 26.76 -56.78
C ALA A 2 14.24 27.80 -56.48
N ARG A 3 12.96 27.38 -56.51
CA ARG A 3 11.83 28.23 -56.12
C ARG A 3 12.05 28.69 -54.67
N LYS A 4 12.18 29.99 -54.43
CA LYS A 4 12.20 30.54 -53.07
C LYS A 4 10.86 30.20 -52.39
N LEU A 5 10.92 29.56 -51.23
CA LEU A 5 9.75 29.35 -50.39
C LEU A 5 9.34 30.69 -49.79
N ASP A 6 8.08 31.05 -50.00
CA ASP A 6 7.46 32.24 -49.45
C ASP A 6 7.00 31.96 -48.01
N ALA A 7 7.82 32.38 -47.05
CA ALA A 7 7.66 32.06 -45.64
C ALA A 7 6.38 32.67 -45.03
N GLU A 8 6.01 33.90 -45.45
CA GLU A 8 4.82 34.60 -44.94
C GLU A 8 3.53 33.88 -45.31
N ARG A 9 3.47 33.32 -46.54
CA ARG A 9 2.31 32.54 -47.00
C ARG A 9 2.13 31.24 -46.22
N ILE A 10 3.22 30.63 -45.76
CA ILE A 10 3.19 29.40 -44.94
C ILE A 10 2.73 29.71 -43.52
N GLU A 11 3.14 30.86 -42.97
CA GLU A 11 2.76 31.28 -41.63
C GLU A 11 1.28 31.69 -41.55
N GLN A 12 0.76 32.41 -42.55
CA GLN A 12 -0.67 32.73 -42.66
C GLN A 12 -1.55 31.47 -42.76
N ALA A 13 -1.06 30.40 -43.39
CA ALA A 13 -1.79 29.12 -43.48
C ALA A 13 -1.83 28.36 -42.14
N ARG A 14 -0.86 28.57 -41.23
CA ARG A 14 -0.83 27.93 -39.90
C ARG A 14 -1.81 28.56 -38.91
N HIS A 15 -2.15 29.84 -39.08
CA HIS A 15 -2.97 30.61 -38.11
C HIS A 15 -4.49 30.57 -38.36
N LYS A 16 -4.98 29.88 -39.39
CA LYS A 16 -6.42 29.68 -39.60
C LYS A 16 -6.97 28.66 -38.60
N SER A 17 -7.44 29.13 -37.45
CA SER A 17 -8.16 28.32 -36.46
C SER A 17 -9.65 28.25 -36.80
N GLU A 18 -10.09 27.18 -37.47
CA GLU A 18 -11.52 26.88 -37.66
C GLU A 18 -12.04 25.91 -36.58
N SER A 19 -13.30 26.11 -36.21
CA SER A 19 -14.06 25.42 -35.16
C SER A 19 -13.96 23.89 -35.21
N THR A 20 -13.68 23.25 -34.07
CA THR A 20 -13.36 21.82 -33.91
C THR A 20 -14.45 20.83 -34.32
N ASN A 21 -15.73 21.23 -34.37
CA ASN A 21 -16.82 20.31 -34.73
C ASN A 21 -16.99 20.14 -36.25
N ASN A 22 -16.95 21.22 -37.03
CA ASN A 22 -17.02 21.14 -38.49
C ASN A 22 -15.83 20.35 -39.06
N ARG A 23 -14.65 20.50 -38.45
CA ARG A 23 -13.43 19.82 -38.90
C ARG A 23 -13.55 18.30 -38.90
N ARG A 24 -14.29 17.71 -37.94
CA ARG A 24 -14.49 16.25 -37.87
C ARG A 24 -15.46 15.74 -38.93
N GLU A 25 -16.50 16.52 -39.25
CA GLU A 25 -17.45 16.16 -40.31
C GLU A 25 -16.85 16.33 -41.70
N GLU A 26 -16.12 17.42 -41.92
CA GLU A 26 -15.35 17.65 -43.15
C GLU A 26 -14.25 16.60 -43.34
N GLU A 27 -13.58 16.19 -42.27
CA GLU A 27 -12.57 15.13 -42.31
C GLU A 27 -13.21 13.77 -42.62
N LYS A 28 -14.36 13.44 -42.02
CA LYS A 28 -15.13 12.24 -42.38
C LYS A 28 -15.55 12.23 -43.84
N GLN A 29 -16.08 13.34 -44.35
CA GLN A 29 -16.47 13.47 -45.76
C GLN A 29 -15.26 13.33 -46.68
N ARG A 30 -14.14 13.99 -46.36
CA ARG A 30 -12.87 13.83 -47.10
C ARG A 30 -12.39 12.38 -47.13
N ILE A 31 -12.47 11.67 -46.00
CA ILE A 31 -12.07 10.26 -45.92
C ILE A 31 -12.99 9.40 -46.79
N GLN A 32 -14.31 9.59 -46.72
CA GLN A 32 -15.28 8.86 -47.54
C GLN A 32 -15.08 9.12 -49.04
N GLU A 33 -14.89 10.38 -49.41
CA GLU A 33 -14.64 10.77 -50.80
C GLU A 33 -13.30 10.20 -51.30
N THR A 34 -12.26 10.24 -50.47
CA THR A 34 -10.96 9.61 -50.77
C THR A 34 -11.10 8.10 -50.98
N ILE A 35 -11.88 7.41 -50.15
CA ILE A 35 -12.14 5.97 -50.31
C ILE A 35 -12.92 5.72 -51.61
N ALA A 36 -13.89 6.57 -51.96
CA ALA A 36 -14.61 6.47 -53.22
C ALA A 36 -13.69 6.67 -54.43
N GLN A 37 -12.78 7.65 -54.39
CA GLN A 37 -11.76 7.88 -55.42
C GLN A 37 -10.81 6.68 -55.58
N ASN A 38 -10.39 6.07 -54.46
CA ASN A 38 -9.58 4.84 -54.48
C ASN A 38 -10.34 3.68 -55.15
N ARG A 39 -11.64 3.51 -54.85
CA ARG A 39 -12.49 2.47 -55.44
C ARG A 39 -12.79 2.70 -56.93
N ARG A 40 -12.89 3.96 -57.36
CA ARG A 40 -13.01 4.36 -58.78
C ARG A 40 -11.70 4.24 -59.56
N GLY A 41 -10.59 3.91 -58.88
CA GLY A 41 -9.29 3.70 -59.51
C GLY A 41 -8.55 5.00 -59.90
N GLU A 42 -9.06 6.16 -59.48
CA GLU A 42 -8.44 7.49 -59.69
C GLU A 42 -7.11 7.60 -58.93
N ARG A 43 -7.00 6.89 -57.81
CA ARG A 43 -5.80 6.76 -56.99
C ARG A 43 -5.35 5.30 -56.98
N LYS A 44 -4.15 5.03 -57.50
CA LYS A 44 -3.56 3.69 -57.56
C LYS A 44 -2.56 3.51 -56.43
N GLY A 45 -2.90 2.69 -55.44
CA GLY A 45 -1.95 2.23 -54.43
C GLY A 45 -1.24 0.97 -54.93
N ARG A 46 0.09 0.91 -54.80
CA ARG A 46 0.85 -0.33 -54.99
C ARG A 46 1.20 -0.88 -53.62
N VAL A 47 0.77 -2.10 -53.34
CA VAL A 47 1.21 -2.79 -52.12
C VAL A 47 2.65 -3.24 -52.35
N ILE A 48 3.57 -2.65 -51.60
CA ILE A 48 4.94 -3.17 -51.50
C ILE A 48 4.85 -4.32 -50.51
N MET A 49 4.69 -5.54 -51.03
CA MET A 49 4.83 -6.73 -50.21
C MET A 49 6.30 -6.83 -49.78
N PRO A 50 6.61 -7.11 -48.50
CA PRO A 50 7.99 -7.37 -48.10
C PRO A 50 8.54 -8.52 -48.96
N GLU A 51 9.79 -8.42 -49.40
CA GLU A 51 10.46 -9.52 -50.11
C GLU A 51 10.39 -10.78 -49.24
N ARG A 52 9.55 -11.74 -49.64
CA ARG A 52 9.62 -13.10 -49.12
C ARG A 52 10.92 -13.66 -49.65
N LYS A 53 11.95 -13.73 -48.81
CA LYS A 53 13.14 -14.52 -49.12
C LYS A 53 12.66 -15.94 -49.43
N GLU A 54 12.80 -16.37 -50.68
CA GLU A 54 12.62 -17.76 -51.05
C GLU A 54 13.79 -18.54 -50.44
N TYR A 55 13.59 -19.04 -49.23
CA TYR A 55 14.44 -20.08 -48.69
C TYR A 55 14.04 -21.37 -49.43
N ALA A 56 15.00 -21.99 -50.13
CA ALA A 56 14.89 -23.37 -50.58
C ALA A 56 14.30 -24.20 -49.43
N PHE A 57 13.27 -25.03 -49.68
CA PHE A 57 12.55 -25.86 -48.70
C PHE A 57 13.42 -26.26 -47.48
N GLN A 58 13.47 -25.39 -46.49
CA GLN A 58 13.95 -25.69 -45.16
C GLN A 58 12.69 -26.12 -44.42
N GLU A 59 12.73 -27.31 -43.80
CA GLU A 59 11.67 -27.71 -42.87
C GLU A 59 11.38 -26.54 -41.92
N ALA A 60 10.09 -26.20 -41.76
CA ALA A 60 9.71 -25.08 -40.90
C ALA A 60 10.34 -25.29 -39.51
N PRO A 61 10.94 -24.25 -38.88
CA PRO A 61 11.57 -24.40 -37.57
C PRO A 61 10.55 -24.93 -36.58
N LYS A 62 10.92 -26.01 -35.86
CA LYS A 62 10.08 -26.60 -34.82
C LYS A 62 9.84 -25.59 -33.69
N VAL A 63 8.66 -25.65 -33.10
CA VAL A 63 8.28 -24.83 -31.94
C VAL A 63 8.93 -25.45 -30.71
N ARG A 64 9.71 -24.66 -29.96
CA ARG A 64 10.38 -25.15 -28.75
C ARG A 64 9.39 -25.14 -27.59
N VAL A 65 9.02 -26.33 -27.12
CA VAL A 65 7.96 -26.54 -26.15
C VAL A 65 8.53 -26.95 -24.80
N ALA A 66 8.09 -26.28 -23.75
CA ALA A 66 8.27 -26.71 -22.37
C ALA A 66 6.93 -27.18 -21.79
N ALA A 67 6.96 -28.11 -20.84
CA ALA A 67 5.78 -28.47 -20.07
C ALA A 67 6.01 -28.16 -18.59
N TYR A 68 4.96 -27.77 -17.88
CA TYR A 68 5.02 -27.50 -16.45
C TYR A 68 4.00 -28.35 -15.69
N CYS A 69 4.50 -29.20 -14.80
CA CYS A 69 3.71 -30.11 -13.98
C CYS A 69 3.81 -29.74 -12.50
N ARG A 70 2.67 -29.75 -11.81
CA ARG A 70 2.60 -29.52 -10.36
C ARG A 70 1.54 -30.41 -9.73
N VAL A 71 1.87 -31.06 -8.62
CA VAL A 71 0.89 -31.73 -7.76
C VAL A 71 0.52 -30.80 -6.60
N SER A 72 -0.78 -30.71 -6.27
CA SER A 72 -1.28 -29.82 -5.20
C SER A 72 -1.20 -30.42 -3.81
N THR A 73 -1.18 -31.75 -3.69
CA THR A 73 -1.18 -32.46 -2.40
C THR A 73 -0.19 -33.62 -2.40
N ALA A 74 0.26 -34.01 -1.21
CA ALA A 74 1.08 -35.21 -1.01
C ALA A 74 0.31 -36.50 -1.37
N GLU A 75 -1.03 -36.51 -1.22
CA GLU A 75 -1.90 -37.60 -1.66
C GLU A 75 -1.94 -37.74 -3.19
N GLU A 76 -2.01 -36.64 -3.95
CA GLU A 76 -1.93 -36.70 -5.42
C GLU A 76 -0.57 -37.27 -5.88
N ALA A 77 0.51 -36.96 -5.18
CA ALA A 77 1.84 -37.50 -5.47
C ALA A 77 1.95 -39.01 -5.22
N GLN A 78 1.19 -39.57 -4.28
CA GLN A 78 1.21 -41.00 -3.95
C GLN A 78 0.51 -41.91 -4.98
N VAL A 79 -0.36 -41.37 -5.83
CA VAL A 79 -1.21 -42.16 -6.75
C VAL A 79 -0.60 -42.32 -8.15
N GLY A 80 0.70 -42.00 -8.34
CA GLY A 80 1.33 -42.03 -9.68
C GLY A 80 0.78 -40.96 -10.64
N SER A 81 0.01 -40.00 -10.12
CA SER A 81 -0.61 -38.93 -10.92
C SER A 81 0.43 -37.94 -11.48
N PHE A 82 1.62 -37.91 -10.90
CA PHE A 82 2.71 -37.04 -11.31
C PHE A 82 3.48 -37.62 -12.51
N GLU A 83 3.88 -38.89 -12.44
CA GLU A 83 4.50 -39.61 -13.56
C GLU A 83 3.55 -39.67 -14.76
N MET A 84 2.25 -39.86 -14.52
CA MET A 84 1.23 -39.81 -15.56
C MET A 84 1.13 -38.43 -16.22
N GLN A 85 1.29 -37.33 -15.48
CA GLN A 85 1.30 -35.98 -16.05
C GLN A 85 2.54 -35.75 -16.92
N VAL A 86 3.71 -36.18 -16.46
CA VAL A 86 4.97 -36.07 -17.22
C VAL A 86 4.87 -36.90 -18.49
N GLN A 87 4.41 -38.15 -18.41
CA GLN A 87 4.20 -39.02 -19.58
C GLN A 87 3.17 -38.46 -20.55
N HIS A 88 2.07 -37.88 -20.04
CA HIS A 88 1.07 -37.22 -20.87
C HIS A 88 1.66 -36.08 -21.69
N PHE A 89 2.36 -35.14 -21.07
CA PHE A 89 2.96 -34.03 -21.80
C PHE A 89 4.10 -34.46 -22.72
N GLN A 90 4.90 -35.45 -22.30
CA GLN A 90 5.91 -36.07 -23.15
C GLN A 90 5.28 -36.64 -24.43
N SER A 91 4.22 -37.44 -24.29
CA SER A 91 3.46 -38.01 -25.40
C SER A 91 2.83 -36.93 -26.29
N VAL A 92 2.24 -35.87 -25.71
CA VAL A 92 1.66 -34.75 -26.47
C VAL A 92 2.72 -34.05 -27.32
N ILE A 93 3.94 -33.92 -26.81
CA ILE A 93 5.05 -33.27 -27.52
C ILE A 93 5.61 -34.19 -28.60
N ASP A 94 5.87 -35.46 -28.27
CA ASP A 94 6.46 -36.43 -29.20
C ASP A 94 5.53 -36.76 -30.38
N ASN A 95 4.22 -36.74 -30.15
CA ASN A 95 3.22 -36.97 -31.21
C ASN A 95 3.02 -35.75 -32.14
N ASN A 96 3.63 -34.60 -31.86
CA ASN A 96 3.54 -33.41 -32.70
C ASN A 96 4.87 -33.20 -33.45
N PRO A 97 4.95 -33.47 -34.77
CA PRO A 97 6.20 -33.37 -35.53
C PRO A 97 6.77 -31.94 -35.59
N ASN A 98 5.93 -30.94 -35.30
CA ASN A 98 6.29 -29.53 -35.25
C ASN A 98 6.84 -29.09 -33.89
N TYR A 99 6.85 -29.95 -32.87
CA TYR A 99 7.32 -29.60 -31.52
C TYR A 99 8.74 -30.14 -31.27
N GLU A 100 9.49 -29.37 -30.50
CA GLU A 100 10.80 -29.74 -29.97
C GLU A 100 10.74 -29.60 -28.44
N LEU A 101 10.92 -30.70 -27.71
CA LEU A 101 10.92 -30.66 -26.26
C LEU A 101 12.18 -29.94 -25.75
N VAL A 102 11.99 -28.85 -25.00
CA VAL A 102 13.06 -28.18 -24.26
C VAL A 102 13.30 -28.88 -22.93
N LYS A 103 12.28 -28.88 -22.08
CA LYS A 103 12.32 -29.44 -20.72
C LYS A 103 10.92 -29.56 -20.14
N ILE A 104 10.70 -30.59 -19.34
CA ILE A 104 9.53 -30.69 -18.46
C ILE A 104 9.95 -30.19 -17.07
N TYR A 105 9.36 -29.06 -16.66
CA TYR A 105 9.59 -28.42 -15.37
C TYR A 105 8.58 -28.93 -14.36
N THR A 106 9.05 -29.18 -13.14
CA THR A 106 8.24 -29.79 -12.10
C THR A 106 8.41 -29.08 -10.77
N ASP A 107 7.32 -29.01 -10.01
CA ASP A 107 7.34 -28.55 -8.61
C ASP A 107 6.54 -29.54 -7.74
N GLU A 108 7.21 -30.13 -6.75
CA GLU A 108 6.58 -31.03 -5.78
C GLU A 108 5.79 -30.24 -4.72
N GLY A 109 4.51 -30.58 -4.58
CA GLY A 109 3.57 -29.95 -3.65
C GLY A 109 3.83 -30.34 -2.21
N ILE A 110 4.91 -29.86 -1.60
CA ILE A 110 5.05 -29.97 -0.14
C ILE A 110 4.13 -28.93 0.49
N SER A 111 3.17 -29.46 1.25
CA SER A 111 2.18 -28.80 2.10
C SER A 111 2.68 -27.52 2.78
N GLY A 112 1.69 -26.69 3.14
CA GLY A 112 1.81 -25.34 3.66
C GLY A 112 2.96 -25.12 4.66
N THR A 113 3.37 -23.85 4.76
CA THR A 113 4.48 -23.35 5.59
C THR A 113 5.88 -23.71 5.08
N SER A 114 6.34 -23.04 4.02
CA SER A 114 7.62 -22.32 4.01
C SER A 114 7.84 -21.66 2.64
N VAL A 115 8.61 -20.58 2.65
CA VAL A 115 8.56 -19.40 1.76
C VAL A 115 9.16 -19.60 0.35
N ASP A 116 9.63 -20.78 -0.08
CA ASP A 116 10.43 -20.86 -1.32
C ASP A 116 10.37 -22.18 -2.12
N LYS A 117 9.17 -22.61 -2.55
CA LYS A 117 8.94 -23.93 -3.20
C LYS A 117 8.39 -23.88 -4.64
N ARG A 118 8.95 -23.05 -5.53
CA ARG A 118 8.65 -23.08 -6.98
C ARG A 118 9.92 -22.96 -7.83
N LYS A 119 10.84 -23.91 -7.66
CA LYS A 119 12.12 -23.87 -8.39
C LYS A 119 11.91 -24.19 -9.87
N GLY A 120 11.11 -25.21 -10.17
CA GLY A 120 10.82 -25.59 -11.55
C GLY A 120 10.07 -24.49 -12.30
N PHE A 121 9.08 -23.85 -11.67
CA PHE A 121 8.40 -22.71 -12.31
C PHE A 121 9.34 -21.53 -12.56
N ARG A 122 10.21 -21.16 -11.60
CA ARG A 122 11.17 -20.06 -11.79
C ARG A 122 12.14 -20.36 -12.92
N GLU A 123 12.71 -21.56 -12.93
CA GLU A 123 13.64 -22.00 -13.97
C GLU A 123 12.97 -21.97 -15.36
N MET A 124 11.72 -22.42 -15.45
CA MET A 124 10.94 -22.34 -16.69
C MET A 124 10.78 -20.90 -17.19
N ILE A 125 10.47 -19.97 -16.28
CA ILE A 125 10.31 -18.56 -16.63
C ILE A 125 11.64 -17.94 -17.04
N GLU A 126 12.74 -18.26 -16.37
CA GLU A 126 14.10 -17.82 -16.75
C GLU A 126 14.48 -18.32 -18.15
N ASP A 127 14.19 -19.58 -18.47
CA ASP A 127 14.45 -20.16 -19.78
C ASP A 127 13.54 -19.56 -20.88
N ALA A 128 12.29 -19.21 -20.54
CA ALA A 128 11.41 -18.48 -21.44
C ALA A 128 11.94 -17.06 -21.72
N VAL A 129 12.39 -16.34 -20.69
CA VAL A 129 13.00 -15.00 -20.82
C VAL A 129 14.33 -15.05 -21.60
N ALA A 130 15.11 -16.12 -21.44
CA ALA A 130 16.32 -16.38 -22.23
C ALA A 130 16.02 -16.73 -23.69
N GLY A 131 14.74 -16.79 -24.08
CA GLY A 131 14.30 -17.08 -25.44
C GLY A 131 14.54 -18.53 -25.85
N LYS A 132 14.59 -19.48 -24.90
CA LYS A 132 14.74 -20.92 -25.17
C LYS A 132 13.41 -21.63 -25.41
N ILE A 133 12.30 -21.03 -24.98
CA ILE A 133 10.96 -21.61 -25.01
C ILE A 133 10.06 -20.72 -25.86
N ASP A 134 9.27 -21.32 -26.76
CA ASP A 134 8.25 -20.63 -27.56
C ASP A 134 6.82 -20.92 -27.05
N LEU A 135 6.61 -22.11 -26.47
CA LEU A 135 5.32 -22.56 -25.95
C LEU A 135 5.47 -23.30 -24.62
N ILE A 136 4.63 -22.96 -23.65
CA ILE A 136 4.52 -23.64 -22.35
C ILE A 136 3.21 -24.41 -22.31
N LEU A 137 3.26 -25.71 -22.05
CA LEU A 137 2.10 -26.55 -21.79
C LEU A 137 1.89 -26.71 -20.28
N THR A 138 0.66 -26.52 -19.81
CA THR A 138 0.31 -26.75 -18.40
C THR A 138 -1.11 -27.30 -18.32
N LYS A 139 -1.38 -28.10 -17.28
CA LYS A 139 -2.68 -28.77 -17.16
C LYS A 139 -3.82 -27.78 -16.96
N SER A 140 -3.65 -26.79 -16.09
CA SER A 140 -4.68 -25.79 -15.80
C SER A 140 -4.11 -24.46 -15.31
N ILE A 141 -4.96 -23.43 -15.24
CA ILE A 141 -4.62 -22.10 -14.70
C ILE A 141 -4.20 -22.21 -13.22
N SER A 142 -4.88 -23.07 -12.44
CA SER A 142 -4.58 -23.30 -11.02
C SER A 142 -3.25 -24.03 -10.77
N ARG A 143 -2.71 -24.69 -11.80
CA ARG A 143 -1.37 -25.28 -11.76
C ARG A 143 -0.31 -24.20 -12.03
N PHE A 144 -0.60 -23.26 -12.92
CA PHE A 144 0.32 -22.20 -13.35
C PHE A 144 0.63 -21.16 -12.26
N GLY A 145 -0.31 -20.83 -11.37
CA GLY A 145 -0.02 -19.92 -10.25
C GLY A 145 -0.89 -20.10 -9.02
N ARG A 146 -0.49 -19.43 -7.93
CA ARG A 146 -1.14 -19.55 -6.61
C ARG A 146 -2.24 -18.52 -6.38
N ASN A 147 -2.06 -17.31 -6.90
CA ASN A 147 -3.05 -16.26 -6.87
C ASN A 147 -3.27 -15.74 -8.31
N ILE A 148 -4.41 -15.10 -8.55
CA ILE A 148 -4.78 -14.62 -9.89
C ILE A 148 -3.83 -13.50 -10.38
N VAL A 149 -3.31 -12.68 -9.45
CA VAL A 149 -2.40 -11.57 -9.74
C VAL A 149 -1.06 -12.04 -10.30
N ASP A 150 -0.47 -13.09 -9.74
CA ASP A 150 0.80 -13.69 -10.11
C ASP A 150 0.67 -14.38 -11.48
N ILE A 151 -0.43 -15.11 -11.69
CA ILE A 151 -0.77 -15.74 -12.98
C ILE A 151 -0.81 -14.67 -14.08
N LEU A 152 -1.55 -13.60 -13.83
CA LEU A 152 -1.73 -12.51 -14.77
C LEU A 152 -0.42 -11.76 -15.05
N THR A 153 0.37 -11.48 -14.01
CA THR A 153 1.67 -10.83 -14.14
C THR A 153 2.60 -11.66 -15.01
N THR A 154 2.62 -12.98 -14.78
CA THR A 154 3.45 -13.90 -15.56
C THR A 154 2.98 -13.99 -17.01
N LEU A 155 1.68 -14.11 -17.24
CA LEU A 155 1.12 -14.16 -18.61
C LEU A 155 1.41 -12.88 -19.41
N ARG A 156 1.31 -11.71 -18.77
CA ARG A 156 1.68 -10.44 -19.41
C ARG A 156 3.17 -10.40 -19.74
N MET A 157 4.02 -10.74 -18.78
CA MET A 157 5.46 -10.78 -18.99
C MET A 157 5.84 -11.70 -20.16
N LEU A 158 5.29 -12.91 -20.22
CA LEU A 158 5.54 -13.85 -21.33
C LEU A 158 5.03 -13.32 -22.68
N SER A 159 3.89 -12.61 -22.68
CA SER A 159 3.34 -11.97 -23.87
C SER A 159 4.13 -10.75 -24.33
N ASP A 160 4.85 -10.09 -23.44
CA ASP A 160 5.65 -8.88 -23.71
C ASP A 160 7.09 -9.23 -24.16
N LEU A 161 7.50 -10.51 -24.09
CA LEU A 161 8.77 -10.99 -24.65
C LEU A 161 8.79 -10.84 -26.18
N ASN A 162 10.00 -10.79 -26.74
CA ASN A 162 10.22 -10.71 -28.18
C ASN A 162 11.22 -11.79 -28.65
N PRO A 163 10.76 -12.91 -29.23
CA PRO A 163 9.37 -13.24 -29.56
C PRO A 163 8.51 -13.57 -28.32
N PRO A 164 7.18 -13.39 -28.38
CA PRO A 164 6.29 -13.69 -27.25
C PRO A 164 6.20 -15.20 -27.02
N VAL A 165 6.11 -15.58 -25.75
CA VAL A 165 5.99 -16.99 -25.34
C VAL A 165 4.52 -17.30 -25.05
N ALA A 166 4.00 -18.34 -25.70
CA ALA A 166 2.63 -18.77 -25.49
C ALA A 166 2.52 -19.76 -24.32
N VAL A 167 1.35 -19.80 -23.68
CA VAL A 167 0.96 -20.77 -22.66
C VAL A 167 -0.34 -21.44 -23.12
N ASN A 168 -0.37 -22.77 -23.05
CA ASN A 168 -1.56 -23.57 -23.32
C ASN A 168 -2.03 -24.22 -22.03
N PHE A 169 -3.27 -23.92 -21.65
CA PHE A 169 -3.98 -24.47 -20.51
C PHE A 169 -4.94 -25.56 -21.02
N GLU A 170 -4.55 -26.83 -20.81
CA GLU A 170 -5.26 -27.98 -21.38
C GLU A 170 -6.69 -28.13 -20.85
N SER A 171 -6.90 -27.99 -19.53
CA SER A 171 -8.21 -28.15 -18.89
C SER A 171 -9.21 -27.07 -19.31
N GLU A 172 -8.77 -25.83 -19.45
CA GLU A 172 -9.61 -24.72 -19.87
C GLU A 172 -9.72 -24.61 -21.40
N GLY A 173 -8.92 -25.37 -22.16
CA GLY A 173 -8.88 -25.31 -23.63
C GLY A 173 -8.39 -23.97 -24.16
N ILE A 174 -7.54 -23.27 -23.40
CA ILE A 174 -7.09 -21.91 -23.68
C ILE A 174 -5.65 -21.95 -24.16
N ASN A 175 -5.41 -21.39 -25.35
CA ASN A 175 -4.06 -21.09 -25.83
C ASN A 175 -3.88 -19.58 -25.97
N THR A 176 -2.83 -19.03 -25.37
CA THR A 176 -2.53 -17.60 -25.45
C THR A 176 -2.10 -17.16 -26.86
N SER A 177 -1.67 -18.06 -27.76
CA SER A 177 -1.22 -17.65 -29.11
C SER A 177 -2.34 -17.26 -30.08
N ASP A 178 -3.60 -17.59 -29.79
CA ASP A 178 -4.72 -17.55 -30.75
C ASP A 178 -5.46 -16.18 -30.84
N GLY A 179 -4.95 -15.15 -30.18
CA GLY A 179 -5.61 -13.84 -30.09
C GLY A 179 -6.75 -13.76 -29.05
N ARG A 180 -7.23 -14.88 -28.49
CA ARG A 180 -8.12 -14.93 -27.31
C ARG A 180 -7.38 -14.66 -26.01
N ASN A 181 -6.06 -14.59 -26.10
CA ASN A 181 -5.15 -14.18 -25.05
C ASN A 181 -5.61 -12.98 -24.24
N LYS A 182 -6.04 -11.92 -24.94
CA LYS A 182 -6.50 -10.67 -24.34
C LYS A 182 -7.80 -10.86 -23.56
N LEU A 183 -8.69 -11.75 -24.00
CA LEU A 183 -9.94 -12.04 -23.31
C LEU A 183 -9.68 -12.75 -21.97
N VAL A 184 -8.82 -13.76 -21.98
CA VAL A 184 -8.47 -14.52 -20.77
C VAL A 184 -7.75 -13.63 -19.77
N ILE A 185 -6.77 -12.84 -20.24
CA ILE A 185 -6.10 -11.84 -19.41
C ILE A 185 -7.11 -10.82 -18.85
N SER A 186 -8.11 -10.41 -19.63
CA SER A 186 -9.14 -9.46 -19.17
C SER A 186 -10.06 -10.06 -18.10
N ILE A 187 -10.49 -11.32 -18.26
CA ILE A 187 -11.31 -12.03 -17.27
C ILE A 187 -10.52 -12.22 -15.98
N LEU A 188 -9.28 -12.71 -16.07
CA LEU A 188 -8.40 -12.86 -14.91
C LEU A 188 -8.10 -11.50 -14.25
N SER A 189 -7.98 -10.42 -15.02
CA SER A 189 -7.85 -9.06 -14.47
C SER A 189 -9.06 -8.67 -13.65
N ALA A 190 -10.27 -8.88 -14.19
CA ALA A 190 -11.52 -8.56 -13.51
C ALA A 190 -11.69 -9.37 -12.22
N LEU A 191 -11.36 -10.66 -12.25
CA LEU A 191 -11.40 -11.51 -11.06
C LEU A 191 -10.39 -11.07 -9.99
N ALA A 192 -9.16 -10.73 -10.39
CA ALA A 192 -8.14 -10.21 -9.47
C ALA A 192 -8.59 -8.89 -8.82
N GLU A 193 -9.25 -8.01 -9.58
CA GLU A 193 -9.80 -6.76 -9.05
C GLU A 193 -10.91 -7.03 -8.02
N LEU A 194 -11.83 -7.95 -8.33
CA LEU A 194 -12.90 -8.35 -7.41
C LEU A 194 -12.35 -8.94 -6.10
N GLU A 195 -11.35 -9.81 -6.15
CA GLU A 195 -10.72 -10.34 -4.94
C GLU A 195 -10.07 -9.25 -4.09
N SER A 196 -9.39 -8.30 -4.73
CA SER A 196 -8.74 -7.17 -4.05
C SER A 196 -9.79 -6.29 -3.35
N GLN A 197 -10.91 -6.01 -4.03
CA GLN A 197 -12.03 -5.29 -3.46
C GLN A 197 -12.63 -6.02 -2.26
N GLN A 198 -12.90 -7.32 -2.37
CA GLN A 198 -13.46 -8.14 -1.30
C GLN A 198 -12.56 -8.16 -0.05
N LYS A 199 -11.25 -8.34 -0.22
CA LYS A 199 -10.27 -8.28 0.89
C LYS A 199 -10.30 -6.92 1.58
N SER A 200 -10.31 -5.85 0.80
CA SER A 200 -10.40 -4.48 1.32
C SER A 200 -11.70 -4.24 2.11
N ILE A 201 -12.83 -4.75 1.63
CA ILE A 201 -14.12 -4.70 2.33
C ILE A 201 -14.04 -5.44 3.67
N ALA A 202 -13.58 -6.70 3.67
CA ALA A 202 -13.48 -7.51 4.87
C ALA A 202 -12.55 -6.87 5.93
N ILE A 203 -11.40 -6.31 5.52
CA ILE A 203 -10.50 -5.59 6.43
C ILE A 203 -11.18 -4.36 7.02
N LYS A 204 -11.87 -3.55 6.20
CA LYS A 204 -12.59 -2.37 6.67
C LYS A 204 -13.71 -2.76 7.63
N GLU A 205 -14.44 -3.84 7.36
CA GLU A 205 -15.48 -4.37 8.25
C GLU A 205 -14.91 -4.85 9.57
N GLY A 206 -13.84 -5.63 9.58
CA GLY A 206 -13.19 -6.05 10.81
C GLY A 206 -12.64 -4.88 11.63
N ILE A 207 -12.14 -3.83 10.98
CA ILE A 207 -11.77 -2.57 11.65
C ILE A 207 -12.99 -1.89 12.26
N ARG A 208 -14.09 -1.76 11.50
CA ARG A 208 -15.34 -1.15 11.97
C ARG A 208 -15.96 -1.92 13.13
N TYR A 209 -15.95 -3.25 13.08
CA TYR A 209 -16.39 -4.11 14.18
C TYR A 209 -15.60 -3.83 15.46
N ARG A 210 -14.28 -3.74 15.38
CA ARG A 210 -13.47 -3.35 16.55
C ARG A 210 -13.76 -1.94 17.06
N MET A 211 -14.13 -1.01 16.18
CA MET A 211 -14.56 0.35 16.60
C MET A 211 -15.94 0.33 17.27
N GLN A 212 -16.84 -0.51 16.75
CA GLN A 212 -18.16 -0.78 17.32
C GLN A 212 -18.08 -1.43 18.69
N GLU A 213 -17.04 -2.22 18.98
CA GLU A 213 -16.85 -2.85 20.30
C GLU A 213 -15.95 -2.03 21.24
N GLY A 214 -15.50 -0.84 20.82
CA GLY A 214 -14.57 -0.02 21.62
C GLY A 214 -13.13 -0.55 21.67
N LEU A 215 -12.82 -1.65 20.99
CA LEU A 215 -11.53 -2.35 21.02
C LEU A 215 -10.48 -1.80 20.04
N TYR A 216 -10.86 -0.81 19.21
CA TYR A 216 -9.96 -0.29 18.18
C TYR A 216 -8.80 0.53 18.76
N LYS A 217 -7.57 0.18 18.38
CA LYS A 217 -6.37 0.82 18.92
C LYS A 217 -6.14 2.19 18.28
N PHE A 218 -6.38 3.28 19.02
CA PHE A 218 -5.97 4.61 18.57
C PHE A 218 -4.44 4.79 18.59
N SER A 219 -3.93 5.70 17.75
CA SER A 219 -2.50 5.98 17.64
C SER A 219 -1.95 6.81 18.81
N VAL A 220 -0.83 6.36 19.38
CA VAL A 220 -0.08 7.05 20.45
C VAL A 220 1.07 7.91 19.92
N LYS A 221 1.41 7.82 18.62
CA LYS A 221 2.59 8.49 18.04
C LYS A 221 2.62 10.00 18.27
N ASN A 222 1.48 10.66 18.11
CA ASN A 222 1.33 12.11 18.27
C ASN A 222 0.35 12.48 19.40
N THR A 223 0.07 11.54 20.30
CA THR A 223 -0.79 11.76 21.48
C THR A 223 0.09 11.70 22.71
N ILE A 224 0.52 12.87 23.21
CA ILE A 224 1.41 12.98 24.37
C ILE A 224 0.73 12.41 25.63
N GLY A 225 1.48 11.83 26.54
CA GLY A 225 0.95 11.29 27.81
C GLY A 225 0.55 9.82 27.75
N TYR A 226 0.52 9.21 26.56
CA TYR A 226 0.23 7.79 26.40
C TYR A 226 1.34 7.05 25.63
N TYR A 227 1.55 5.79 25.98
CA TYR A 227 2.36 4.86 25.22
C TYR A 227 1.70 3.47 25.17
N ARG A 228 2.21 2.61 24.28
CA ARG A 228 1.85 1.19 24.26
C ARG A 228 3.03 0.37 24.74
N ASP A 229 2.79 -0.54 25.67
CA ASP A 229 3.80 -1.51 26.11
C ASP A 229 4.07 -2.56 25.02
N TYR A 230 5.05 -3.44 25.26
CA TYR A 230 5.40 -4.54 24.36
C TYR A 230 4.22 -5.51 24.14
N SER A 231 3.30 -5.61 25.11
CA SER A 231 2.06 -6.38 25.01
C SER A 231 0.95 -5.65 24.23
N GLY A 232 1.19 -4.41 23.81
CA GLY A 232 0.25 -3.58 23.06
C GLY A 232 -0.85 -2.91 23.91
N ARG A 233 -0.76 -2.98 25.24
CA ARG A 233 -1.67 -2.33 26.19
C ARG A 233 -1.33 -0.84 26.29
N LEU A 234 -2.37 -0.02 26.42
CA LEU A 234 -2.20 1.43 26.57
C LEU A 234 -1.84 1.74 28.04
N LYS A 235 -0.79 2.53 28.26
CA LYS A 235 -0.38 3.02 29.57
C LYS A 235 -0.13 4.52 29.52
N ILE A 236 -0.28 5.17 30.67
CA ILE A 236 0.04 6.59 30.86
C ILE A 236 1.54 6.72 31.08
N GLU A 237 2.18 7.63 30.36
CA GLU A 237 3.57 8.04 30.60
C GLU A 237 3.57 9.21 31.59
N PRO A 238 4.01 9.03 32.86
CA PRO A 238 3.89 10.05 33.89
C PRO A 238 4.56 11.38 33.51
N ALA A 239 5.75 11.34 32.91
CA ALA A 239 6.48 12.56 32.54
C ALA A 239 5.72 13.40 31.50
N GLU A 240 5.08 12.73 30.54
CA GLU A 240 4.31 13.41 29.50
C GLU A 240 2.90 13.79 29.98
N ALA A 241 2.32 13.02 30.90
CA ALA A 241 1.03 13.32 31.52
C ALA A 241 1.09 14.65 32.29
N GLU A 242 2.21 14.96 32.94
CA GLU A 242 2.44 16.25 33.61
C GLU A 242 2.36 17.43 32.62
N ILE A 243 2.85 17.25 31.38
CA ILE A 243 2.72 18.29 30.33
C ILE A 243 1.25 18.50 29.98
N VAL A 244 0.47 17.42 29.91
CA VAL A 244 -0.97 17.49 29.66
C VAL A 244 -1.68 18.20 30.81
N HIS A 245 -1.40 17.83 32.07
CA HIS A 245 -1.93 18.52 33.24
C HIS A 245 -1.63 20.02 33.20
N TYR A 246 -0.36 20.39 32.99
CA TYR A 246 0.06 21.78 32.88
C TYR A 246 -0.71 22.55 31.80
N ILE A 247 -0.95 21.94 30.62
CA ILE A 247 -1.71 22.56 29.53
C ILE A 247 -3.16 22.81 29.95
N PHE A 248 -3.82 21.82 30.57
CA PHE A 248 -5.22 21.94 30.98
C PHE A 248 -5.38 22.92 32.16
N ASP A 249 -4.54 22.82 33.18
CA ASP A 249 -4.59 23.69 34.36
C ASP A 249 -4.33 25.16 33.98
N SER A 250 -3.26 25.42 33.22
CA SER A 250 -2.95 26.78 32.73
C SER A 250 -4.09 27.37 31.92
N PHE A 251 -4.75 26.55 31.09
CA PHE A 251 -5.87 27.00 30.26
C PHE A 251 -7.11 27.32 31.12
N ILE A 252 -7.41 26.48 32.12
CA ILE A 252 -8.52 26.69 33.06
C ILE A 252 -8.30 27.93 33.93
N GLU A 253 -7.05 28.22 34.29
CA GLU A 253 -6.63 29.45 34.99
C GLU A 253 -6.76 30.71 34.11
N GLY A 254 -7.00 30.55 32.81
CA GLY A 254 -7.32 31.64 31.89
C GLY A 254 -6.22 32.01 30.90
N ALA A 255 -5.14 31.22 30.81
CA ALA A 255 -4.10 31.41 29.81
C ALA A 255 -4.61 31.15 28.39
N SER A 256 -4.16 31.96 27.42
CA SER A 256 -4.46 31.69 26.02
C SER A 256 -3.60 30.52 25.46
N PRO A 257 -4.10 29.77 24.47
CA PRO A 257 -3.31 28.70 23.84
C PRO A 257 -1.96 29.16 23.26
N GLN A 258 -1.86 30.43 22.85
CA GLN A 258 -0.60 31.01 22.37
C GLN A 258 0.40 31.25 23.51
N GLN A 259 -0.07 31.76 24.65
CA GLN A 259 0.82 31.96 25.79
C GLN A 259 1.31 30.61 26.34
N ILE A 260 0.47 29.58 26.39
CA ILE A 260 0.87 28.22 26.78
C ILE A 260 1.93 27.67 25.82
N ALA A 261 1.73 27.81 24.50
CA ALA A 261 2.71 27.38 23.50
C ALA A 261 4.06 28.12 23.65
N ASN A 262 4.03 29.44 23.85
CA ASN A 262 5.24 30.24 24.08
C ASN A 262 5.96 29.81 25.36
N SER A 263 5.21 29.52 26.43
CA SER A 263 5.77 29.06 27.71
C SER A 263 6.48 27.70 27.56
N LEU A 264 5.84 26.71 26.90
CA LEU A 264 6.46 25.41 26.66
C LEU A 264 7.70 25.50 25.77
N THR A 265 7.65 26.35 24.74
CA THR A 265 8.79 26.60 23.84
C THR A 265 9.96 27.24 24.59
N LYS A 266 9.69 28.25 25.44
CA LYS A 266 10.72 28.92 26.26
C LYS A 266 11.37 27.97 27.27
N GLN A 267 10.65 26.94 27.69
CA GLN A 267 11.14 25.90 28.60
C GLN A 267 11.90 24.78 27.87
N GLY A 268 12.02 24.81 26.54
CA GLY A 268 12.74 23.80 25.76
C GLY A 268 11.99 22.47 25.60
N ILE A 269 10.71 22.41 25.98
CA ILE A 269 9.90 21.20 25.87
C ILE A 269 9.54 20.98 24.40
N ARG A 270 9.81 19.79 23.85
CA ARG A 270 9.47 19.45 22.46
C ARG A 270 7.97 19.18 22.29
N SER A 271 7.41 19.56 21.16
CA SER A 271 6.01 19.26 20.81
C SER A 271 5.79 17.77 20.53
N PRO A 272 4.54 17.27 20.47
CA PRO A 272 4.26 15.85 20.20
C PRO A 272 4.79 15.34 18.84
N MET A 273 5.04 16.24 17.89
CA MET A 273 5.66 15.91 16.60
C MET A 273 7.20 16.05 16.62
N GLY A 274 7.80 16.31 17.77
CA GLY A 274 9.25 16.53 17.92
C GLY A 274 9.72 17.94 17.53
N MET A 275 8.82 18.84 17.14
CA MET A 275 9.20 20.22 16.79
C MET A 275 9.63 20.99 18.04
N GLU A 276 10.62 21.89 17.87
CA GLU A 276 11.14 22.77 18.92
C GLU A 276 10.14 23.82 19.37
N HIS A 277 9.39 24.37 18.43
CA HIS A 277 8.47 25.46 18.66
C HIS A 277 7.03 24.93 18.73
N TRP A 278 6.36 25.18 19.85
CA TRP A 278 4.95 24.85 19.99
C TRP A 278 4.09 25.85 19.22
N ARG A 279 3.06 25.32 18.54
CA ARG A 279 2.06 26.13 17.84
C ARG A 279 0.76 26.16 18.65
N SER A 280 0.08 27.31 18.67
CA SER A 280 -1.24 27.45 19.30
C SER A 280 -2.28 26.45 18.75
N ALA A 281 -2.18 26.07 17.46
CA ALA A 281 -3.02 25.02 16.88
C ALA A 281 -2.81 23.64 17.54
N THR A 282 -1.58 23.30 17.92
CA THR A 282 -1.25 22.05 18.62
C THR A 282 -1.89 22.03 20.01
N ILE A 283 -1.78 23.14 20.76
CA ILE A 283 -2.40 23.27 22.09
C ILE A 283 -3.92 23.14 21.99
N ARG A 284 -4.56 23.83 21.04
CA ARG A 284 -6.01 23.68 20.79
C ARG A 284 -6.40 22.25 20.42
N GLY A 285 -5.57 21.56 19.63
CA GLY A 285 -5.77 20.16 19.30
C GLY A 285 -5.71 19.25 20.53
N ILE A 286 -4.78 19.50 21.46
CA ILE A 286 -4.67 18.77 22.73
C ILE A 286 -5.89 19.03 23.61
N LEU A 287 -6.25 20.30 23.82
CA LEU A 287 -7.39 20.66 24.65
C LEU A 287 -8.72 20.08 24.13
N ARG A 288 -8.91 19.98 22.81
CA ARG A 288 -10.13 19.41 22.20
C ARG A 288 -10.16 17.88 22.13
N ASN A 289 -9.06 17.21 22.43
CA ASN A 289 -8.97 15.77 22.25
C ASN A 289 -9.66 15.04 23.41
N GLU A 290 -10.72 14.31 23.10
CA GLU A 290 -11.51 13.52 24.05
C GLU A 290 -10.68 12.42 24.74
N LYS A 291 -9.57 12.01 24.13
CA LYS A 291 -8.69 10.98 24.69
C LYS A 291 -8.08 11.35 26.03
N TYR A 292 -8.02 12.63 26.40
CA TYR A 292 -7.45 13.02 27.68
C TYR A 292 -8.40 12.81 28.85
N CYS A 293 -9.72 12.78 28.62
CA CYS A 293 -10.71 12.45 29.65
C CYS A 293 -11.09 10.95 29.69
N GLY A 294 -10.38 10.10 28.94
CA GLY A 294 -10.64 8.66 28.87
C GLY A 294 -11.63 8.25 27.79
N ASP A 295 -12.11 9.18 26.97
CA ASP A 295 -13.10 8.91 25.92
C ASP A 295 -12.43 8.77 24.55
N VAL A 296 -13.12 8.18 23.58
CA VAL A 296 -12.60 8.05 22.22
C VAL A 296 -13.71 8.10 21.18
N LEU A 297 -13.50 8.92 20.14
CA LEU A 297 -14.35 8.96 18.96
C LEU A 297 -13.65 8.28 17.79
N TYR A 298 -14.15 7.13 17.38
CA TYR A 298 -13.65 6.37 16.24
C TYR A 298 -14.24 6.84 14.91
N GLN A 299 -13.57 6.44 13.81
CA GLN A 299 -14.01 6.70 12.43
C GLN A 299 -14.15 8.19 12.06
N LYS A 300 -13.35 9.09 12.65
CA LYS A 300 -13.27 10.52 12.24
C LYS A 300 -12.80 10.72 10.78
N THR A 301 -12.17 9.71 10.20
CA THR A 301 -11.65 9.69 8.83
C THR A 301 -11.85 8.30 8.23
N TYR A 302 -11.96 8.21 6.90
CA TYR A 302 -12.02 6.94 6.19
C TYR A 302 -11.32 7.01 4.84
N SER A 303 -10.92 5.86 4.29
CA SER A 303 -10.35 5.78 2.93
C SER A 303 -11.47 5.65 1.90
N LYS A 304 -11.61 6.65 1.03
CA LYS A 304 -12.69 6.71 0.03
C LYS A 304 -12.55 5.62 -1.03
N ASP A 305 -11.33 5.36 -1.46
CA ASP A 305 -11.01 4.44 -2.54
C ASP A 305 -9.91 3.47 -2.09
N TYR A 306 -10.03 2.22 -2.52
CA TYR A 306 -9.10 1.14 -2.19
C TYR A 306 -7.85 1.17 -3.05
N LEU A 307 -7.86 1.79 -4.24
CA LEU A 307 -6.66 1.97 -5.07
C LEU A 307 -5.81 3.14 -4.58
N SER A 308 -6.40 4.32 -4.47
CA SER A 308 -5.66 5.54 -4.11
C SER A 308 -5.28 5.62 -2.63
N HIS A 309 -5.88 4.78 -1.78
CA HIS A 309 -5.73 4.80 -0.32
C HIS A 309 -5.92 6.20 0.33
N LYS A 310 -6.57 7.13 -0.37
CA LYS A 310 -6.71 8.51 0.07
C LYS A 310 -7.67 8.59 1.26
N THR A 311 -7.15 9.07 2.38
CA THR A 311 -7.93 9.28 3.61
C THR A 311 -8.62 10.64 3.57
N VAL A 312 -9.92 10.65 3.84
CA VAL A 312 -10.76 11.86 3.90
C VAL A 312 -11.45 11.96 5.26
N LYS A 313 -11.82 13.18 5.66
CA LYS A 313 -12.59 13.39 6.90
C LYS A 313 -13.98 12.81 6.74
N ASN A 314 -14.43 12.06 7.75
CA ASN A 314 -15.78 11.57 7.84
C ASN A 314 -16.65 12.68 8.41
N ARG A 315 -17.52 13.28 7.59
CA ARG A 315 -18.52 14.24 8.06
C ARG A 315 -19.81 13.48 8.32
N ASP A 316 -20.46 13.01 7.25
CA ASP A 316 -21.80 12.42 7.34
C ASP A 316 -21.94 11.15 6.46
N VAL A 317 -20.83 10.47 6.14
CA VAL A 317 -20.84 9.36 5.17
C VAL A 317 -20.87 7.99 5.86
N LEU A 318 -20.10 7.83 6.93
CA LEU A 318 -20.02 6.58 7.69
C LEU A 318 -20.36 6.83 9.16
N PRO A 319 -20.90 5.84 9.87
CA PRO A 319 -21.13 5.96 11.31
C PRO A 319 -19.81 6.24 12.05
N GLN A 320 -19.90 7.05 13.09
CA GLN A 320 -18.83 7.28 14.06
C GLN A 320 -19.25 6.66 15.39
N TRP A 321 -18.29 6.11 16.13
CA TRP A 321 -18.55 5.44 17.41
C TRP A 321 -17.86 6.20 18.52
N TYR A 322 -18.64 6.69 19.47
CA TYR A 322 -18.16 7.37 20.66
C TYR A 322 -18.19 6.41 21.84
N TRP A 323 -17.07 6.27 22.52
CA TRP A 323 -16.92 5.42 23.71
C TRP A 323 -16.47 6.26 24.89
N GLU A 324 -17.22 6.18 25.98
CA GLU A 324 -16.86 6.80 27.26
C GLU A 324 -16.01 5.86 28.10
N ASN A 325 -15.03 6.41 28.83
CA ASN A 325 -14.16 5.68 29.75
C ASN A 325 -13.49 4.43 29.09
N ASN A 326 -13.12 4.56 27.81
CA ASN A 326 -12.49 3.51 27.02
C ASN A 326 -11.09 3.13 27.54
N HIS A 327 -10.37 4.10 28.09
CA HIS A 327 -9.01 3.93 28.56
C HIS A 327 -8.71 4.84 29.77
N PRO A 328 -7.60 4.61 30.50
CA PRO A 328 -7.24 5.42 31.66
C PRO A 328 -7.13 6.90 31.30
N ALA A 329 -7.90 7.76 31.97
CA ALA A 329 -7.89 9.19 31.75
C ALA A 329 -6.65 9.86 32.38
N ILE A 330 -6.08 10.86 31.70
CA ILE A 330 -5.04 11.73 32.29
C ILE A 330 -5.72 12.89 33.04
N ILE A 331 -6.76 13.48 32.44
CA ILE A 331 -7.47 14.64 32.98
C ILE A 331 -8.84 14.21 33.49
N LYS A 332 -9.27 14.75 34.63
CA LYS A 332 -10.61 14.49 35.17
C LYS A 332 -11.68 15.03 34.20
N ARG A 333 -12.79 14.31 34.07
CA ARG A 333 -13.91 14.69 33.17
C ARG A 333 -14.39 16.13 33.39
N GLU A 334 -14.50 16.56 34.65
CA GLU A 334 -14.88 17.92 35.02
C GLU A 334 -13.92 18.99 34.49
N GLN A 335 -12.61 18.76 34.61
CA GLN A 335 -11.59 19.67 34.09
C GLN A 335 -11.66 19.75 32.56
N TRP A 336 -11.86 18.61 31.89
CA TRP A 336 -11.99 18.57 30.44
C TRP A 336 -13.25 19.29 29.94
N ASN A 337 -14.40 19.09 30.61
CA ASN A 337 -15.64 19.79 30.29
C ASN A 337 -15.49 21.30 30.44
N LYS A 338 -14.90 21.76 31.55
CA LYS A 338 -14.60 23.18 31.78
C LYS A 338 -13.69 23.76 30.69
N ALA A 339 -12.68 23.00 30.25
CA ALA A 339 -11.84 23.41 29.14
C ALA A 339 -12.62 23.51 27.81
N GLN A 340 -13.57 22.61 27.52
CA GLN A 340 -14.41 22.72 26.32
C GLN A 340 -15.34 23.94 26.39
N GLU A 341 -15.94 24.21 27.54
CA GLU A 341 -16.78 25.40 27.75
C GLU A 341 -15.99 26.69 27.47
N LEU A 342 -14.79 26.81 28.04
CA LEU A 342 -13.91 27.95 27.81
C LEU A 342 -13.46 28.07 26.33
N LEU A 343 -13.17 26.94 25.68
CA LEU A 343 -12.82 26.88 24.25
C LEU A 343 -13.98 27.35 23.36
N ASN A 344 -15.20 26.92 23.66
CA ASN A 344 -16.39 27.25 22.87
C ASN A 344 -16.87 28.67 23.12
N ALA A 345 -16.77 29.16 24.35
CA ALA A 345 -17.13 30.52 24.70
C ALA A 345 -16.14 31.56 24.12
N GLY A 346 -14.95 31.15 23.70
CA GLY A 346 -13.88 32.06 23.27
C GLY A 346 -13.34 32.94 24.40
N ARG A 347 -13.70 32.65 25.65
CA ARG A 347 -13.43 33.47 26.85
C ARG A 347 -12.08 33.07 27.46
N PHE A 348 -10.99 33.33 26.74
CA PHE A 348 -9.64 33.27 27.31
C PHE A 348 -9.17 34.71 27.50
N ARG A 349 -8.82 35.09 28.73
CA ARG A 349 -8.35 36.45 29.00
C ARG A 349 -7.01 36.61 28.28
N CYS A 350 -6.89 37.63 27.43
CA CYS A 350 -5.59 38.15 27.02
C CYS A 350 -5.01 38.95 28.20
N GLY A 351 -4.88 38.29 29.36
CA GLY A 351 -4.44 38.90 30.59
C GLY A 351 -2.94 39.13 30.56
N ARG A 352 -2.51 40.31 31.03
CA ARG A 352 -1.09 40.68 31.21
C ARG A 352 -0.35 39.84 32.27
N GLN A 353 -1.01 38.87 32.92
CA GLN A 353 -0.38 38.07 33.97
C GLN A 353 0.52 36.99 33.37
N PRO A 354 1.77 36.85 33.87
CA PRO A 354 2.68 35.83 33.38
C PRO A 354 2.16 34.44 33.76
N ILE A 355 2.19 33.51 32.80
CA ILE A 355 1.91 32.10 33.07
C ILE A 355 2.99 31.58 34.01
N ARG A 356 2.58 30.84 35.05
CA ARG A 356 3.50 30.13 35.93
C ARG A 356 4.27 29.10 35.10
N ALA A 357 5.60 29.15 35.15
CA ALA A 357 6.42 28.15 34.46
C ALA A 357 6.08 26.74 35.00
N MET A 358 6.15 25.73 34.13
CA MET A 358 6.00 24.35 34.58
C MET A 358 7.17 24.09 35.55
N PRO A 359 6.92 23.51 36.73
CA PRO A 359 8.01 23.14 37.61
C PRO A 359 8.92 22.19 36.82
N LYS A 360 10.23 22.49 36.78
CA LYS A 360 11.23 21.55 36.22
C LYS A 360 11.25 20.32 37.12
N LYS A 361 10.40 19.34 36.80
CA LYS A 361 10.56 17.98 37.28
C LYS A 361 11.57 17.33 36.34
N PHE A 362 12.57 16.69 36.92
CA PHE A 362 13.48 15.83 36.20
C PHE A 362 12.67 14.82 35.35
N THR A 363 12.85 14.83 34.03
CA THR A 363 12.10 13.98 33.09
C THR A 363 13.01 12.97 32.44
N VAL A 364 12.62 11.71 32.49
CA VAL A 364 13.29 10.62 31.77
C VAL A 364 12.49 10.34 30.50
N ALA A 365 13.10 10.50 29.33
CA ALA A 365 12.47 10.13 28.08
C ALA A 365 12.72 8.65 27.75
N LYS A 366 11.66 7.90 27.43
CA LYS A 366 11.75 6.50 26.96
C LYS A 366 11.49 6.43 25.46
N VAL A 367 12.31 5.66 24.74
CA VAL A 367 12.15 5.48 23.29
C VAL A 367 10.91 4.63 23.01
N LYS A 368 9.97 5.20 22.23
CA LYS A 368 8.61 4.67 22.00
C LYS A 368 8.46 3.73 20.80
N SER A 369 9.45 3.66 19.91
CA SER A 369 9.35 2.88 18.66
C SER A 369 10.71 2.66 18.01
N GLY A 370 10.87 1.56 17.28
CA GLY A 370 12.11 1.21 16.58
C GLY A 370 12.94 0.18 17.36
N ALA A 371 14.16 -0.09 16.89
CA ALA A 371 15.04 -1.11 17.49
C ALA A 371 15.43 -0.81 18.95
N LEU A 372 15.37 0.46 19.36
CA LEU A 372 15.66 0.92 20.72
C LEU A 372 14.39 1.10 21.57
N CYS A 373 13.26 0.52 21.16
CA CYS A 373 12.05 0.54 21.98
C CYS A 373 12.33 -0.08 23.35
N GLY A 374 12.03 0.66 24.43
CA GLY A 374 12.29 0.20 25.80
C GLY A 374 13.48 0.87 26.50
N TYR A 375 14.40 1.50 25.76
CA TYR A 375 15.55 2.17 26.33
C TYR A 375 15.20 3.58 26.84
N PHE A 376 15.84 3.98 27.94
CA PHE A 376 15.79 5.34 28.47
C PHE A 376 16.87 6.20 27.82
N LEU A 377 16.52 7.43 27.48
CA LEU A 377 17.45 8.42 26.96
C LEU A 377 18.04 9.20 28.14
N LEU A 378 19.36 9.15 28.26
CA LEU A 378 20.12 10.01 29.14
C LEU A 378 20.26 11.38 28.48
N ASP A 379 19.85 12.44 29.18
CA ASP A 379 20.08 13.81 28.74
C ASP A 379 21.40 14.32 29.35
N MET A 380 22.32 14.75 28.49
CA MET A 380 23.62 15.28 28.91
C MET A 380 23.54 16.65 29.58
N SER A 381 22.38 17.30 29.57
CA SER A 381 22.12 18.57 30.25
C SER A 381 21.72 18.41 31.72
N TRP A 382 21.59 17.17 32.22
CA TRP A 382 21.24 16.90 33.62
C TRP A 382 22.33 17.32 34.60
N THR A 383 21.89 17.84 35.74
CA THR A 383 22.76 18.07 36.90
C THR A 383 23.18 16.74 37.54
N LYS A 384 24.23 16.78 38.36
CA LYS A 384 24.74 15.60 39.07
C LYS A 384 23.70 14.99 40.03
N GLU A 385 22.85 15.82 40.62
CA GLU A 385 21.78 15.41 41.53
C GLU A 385 20.66 14.69 40.77
N GLU A 386 20.26 15.23 39.62
CA GLU A 386 19.30 14.62 38.70
C GLU A 386 19.78 13.27 38.16
N HIS A 387 21.07 13.18 37.79
CA HIS A 387 21.67 11.92 37.36
C HIS A 387 21.68 10.88 38.50
N ASN A 388 21.98 11.29 39.73
CA ASN A 388 21.94 10.37 40.88
C ASN A 388 20.51 9.88 41.18
N GLN A 389 19.51 10.76 41.09
CA GLN A 389 18.10 10.38 41.22
C GLN A 389 17.68 9.40 40.13
N PHE A 390 18.11 9.61 38.89
CA PHE A 390 17.86 8.68 37.79
C PHE A 390 18.40 7.27 38.05
N ILE A 391 19.65 7.19 38.47
CA ILE A 391 20.32 5.92 38.74
C ILE A 391 19.66 5.21 39.93
N GLN A 392 19.19 5.95 40.95
CA GLN A 392 18.40 5.37 42.03
C GLN A 392 17.06 4.81 41.53
N ILE A 393 16.35 5.52 40.65
CA ILE A 393 15.10 5.04 40.04
C ILE A 393 15.36 3.76 39.24
N ILE A 394 16.39 3.71 38.39
CA ILE A 394 16.73 2.49 37.64
C ILE A 394 17.08 1.32 38.58
N LYS A 395 17.89 1.56 39.61
CA LYS A 395 18.26 0.52 40.57
C LYS A 395 17.03 -0.04 41.28
N SER A 396 16.11 0.83 41.71
CA SER A 396 14.86 0.40 42.33
C SER A 396 13.96 -0.41 41.39
N ILE A 397 13.94 -0.09 40.09
CA ILE A 397 13.19 -0.85 39.07
C ILE A 397 13.81 -2.23 38.86
N ASN A 398 15.14 -2.31 38.73
CA ASN A 398 15.84 -3.58 38.56
C ASN A 398 15.78 -4.48 39.83
N GLU A 399 15.78 -3.89 41.02
CA GLU A 399 15.58 -4.62 42.28
C GLU A 399 14.16 -5.18 42.42
N LEU A 400 13.15 -4.53 41.85
CA LEU A 400 11.78 -5.04 41.79
C LEU A 400 11.63 -6.21 40.81
N ASP A 401 12.35 -6.20 39.69
CA ASP A 401 12.35 -7.30 38.72
C ASP A 401 13.08 -8.55 39.27
N ASN A 402 14.22 -8.37 39.96
CA ASN A 402 14.94 -9.49 40.61
C ASN A 402 14.11 -10.16 41.74
N ASN A 403 13.34 -9.40 42.50
CA ASN A 403 12.47 -9.95 43.56
C ASN A 403 11.22 -10.67 43.02
N GLN A 404 10.84 -10.45 41.75
CA GLN A 404 9.77 -11.19 41.09
C GLN A 404 10.25 -12.53 40.50
N GLU A 405 11.53 -12.62 40.12
CA GLU A 405 12.14 -13.89 39.67
C GLU A 405 12.38 -14.86 40.83
N GLU A 406 12.66 -14.38 42.06
CA GLU A 406 12.82 -15.24 43.24
C GLU A 406 11.49 -15.76 43.84
N ARG A 407 10.34 -15.29 43.34
CA ARG A 407 9.00 -15.66 43.83
C ARG A 407 8.19 -16.57 42.90
N ASN A 408 8.77 -17.05 41.80
CA ASN A 408 8.15 -18.02 40.89
C ASN A 408 8.83 -19.39 40.94
#